data_AF-A0A937W034-F1
#
_entry.id   AF-A0A937W034-F1
#
_cell.length_a   1.000
_cell.length_b   1.000
_cell.length_c   1.000
_cell.angle_alpha   90.00
_cell.angle_beta   90.00
_cell.angle_gamma   90.00
#
_symmetry.space_group_name_H-M   'P 1'
#
loop_
_entity.id
_entity.type
_entity.pdbx_description
1 polymer ?
#
loop_
_entity_poly.entity_id
_entity_poly.type
_entity_poly.pdbx_seq_one_letter_code
_entity_poly.pdbx_strand_id
1 'polypeptide(L)'
;CGNCSRFCPYKVIFMVEPPKPKQSMWSSFTHILDFLRPHKAEEHAGGHQHIATKCDLCFDVDGGPACVRNCPTGAAIRVKPEFFKTVEFHN
;
A
#
# COMPACT_ATOMS: atom_id res chain seq x y z
N CYS A 1 2.59 -1.21 -16.11
CA CYS A 1 1.98 -2.12 -17.11
C CYS A 1 0.72 -2.84 -16.60
N GLY A 2 0.62 -3.22 -15.32
CA GLY A 2 -0.62 -3.77 -14.73
C GLY A 2 -0.89 -5.27 -15.00
N ASN A 3 -0.02 -5.97 -15.74
CA ASN A 3 -0.18 -7.39 -16.00
C ASN A 3 -0.19 -8.23 -14.71
N CYS A 4 0.64 -7.88 -13.73
CA CYS A 4 0.68 -8.57 -12.43
C CYS A 4 -0.68 -8.53 -11.72
N SER A 5 -1.42 -7.43 -11.81
CA SER A 5 -2.78 -7.33 -11.26
C SER A 5 -3.79 -8.17 -12.07
N ARG A 6 -3.74 -8.11 -13.41
CA ARG A 6 -4.65 -8.85 -14.30
C ARG A 6 -4.51 -10.36 -14.21
N PHE A 7 -3.28 -10.86 -14.11
CA PHE A 7 -2.99 -12.29 -14.12
C PHE A 7 -2.91 -12.91 -12.72
N CYS A 8 -3.07 -12.14 -11.65
CA CYS A 8 -3.11 -12.69 -10.30
C CYS A 8 -4.39 -13.52 -10.12
N PRO A 9 -4.33 -14.85 -9.93
CA PRO A 9 -5.52 -15.68 -9.80
C PRO A 9 -6.37 -15.32 -8.58
N TYR A 10 -5.71 -14.83 -7.52
CA TYR A 10 -6.36 -14.42 -6.27
C TYR A 10 -6.80 -12.96 -6.26
N LYS A 11 -6.46 -12.18 -7.30
CA LYS A 11 -6.79 -10.74 -7.40
C LYS A 11 -6.35 -9.92 -6.18
N VAL A 12 -5.19 -10.26 -5.60
CA VAL A 12 -4.63 -9.58 -4.41
C VAL A 12 -3.58 -8.50 -4.74
N ILE A 13 -3.44 -8.14 -6.02
CA ILE A 13 -2.54 -7.07 -6.47
C ILE A 13 -3.40 -5.93 -7.02
N PHE A 14 -3.29 -4.76 -6.42
CA PHE A 14 -4.05 -3.56 -6.76
C PHE A 14 -3.16 -2.53 -7.45
N MET A 15 -3.74 -1.80 -8.41
CA MET A 15 -3.08 -0.68 -9.08
C MET A 15 -3.54 0.61 -8.40
N VAL A 16 -2.72 1.19 -7.53
CA VAL A 16 -3.07 2.37 -6.73
C VAL A 16 -2.38 3.62 -7.27
N GLU A 17 -2.97 4.78 -7.03
CA GLU A 17 -2.29 6.05 -7.30
C GLU A 17 -1.09 6.21 -6.36
N PRO A 18 0.04 6.76 -6.85
CA PRO A 18 1.17 7.05 -5.97
C PRO A 18 0.75 8.05 -4.89
N PRO A 19 1.29 7.93 -3.66
CA PRO A 19 0.99 8.89 -2.60
C PRO A 19 1.40 10.29 -3.03
N LYS A 20 0.51 11.27 -2.79
CA LYS A 20 0.83 12.68 -3.04
C LYS A 20 2.04 13.09 -2.20
N PRO A 21 2.98 13.88 -2.73
CA PRO A 21 4.12 14.35 -1.95
C PRO A 21 3.60 15.12 -0.73
N LYS A 22 4.20 14.87 0.44
CA LYS A 22 3.81 15.54 1.69
C LYS A 22 4.01 17.05 1.51
N GLN A 23 2.93 17.79 1.52
CA GLN A 23 2.99 19.26 1.53
C GLN A 23 3.63 19.68 2.85
N SER A 24 4.73 20.44 2.77
CA SER A 24 5.45 20.95 3.94
C SER A 24 4.51 21.80 4.80
N MET A 25 4.67 21.76 6.12
CA MET A 25 3.88 22.57 7.06
C MET A 25 4.00 24.08 6.81
N TRP A 26 5.07 24.53 6.13
CA TRP A 26 5.26 25.91 5.70
C TRP A 26 4.56 26.25 4.36
N SER A 27 4.00 25.25 3.67
CA SER A 27 3.22 25.41 2.43
C SER A 27 1.98 26.27 2.65
N SER A 28 1.44 26.32 3.87
CA SER A 28 0.32 27.19 4.24
C SER A 28 0.58 28.68 3.96
N PHE A 29 1.83 29.15 4.08
CA PHE A 29 2.16 30.55 3.78
C PHE A 29 2.31 30.81 2.28
N THR A 30 2.75 29.80 1.51
CA THR A 30 2.83 29.89 0.05
C THR A 30 1.47 29.75 -0.63
N HIS A 31 0.48 29.09 0.01
CA HIS A 31 -0.89 28.98 -0.53
C HIS A 31 -1.60 30.34 -0.70
N ILE A 32 -1.29 31.35 0.12
CA ILE A 32 -1.82 32.72 -0.04
C ILE A 32 -1.23 33.39 -1.28
N LEU A 33 0.07 33.18 -1.54
CA LEU A 33 0.73 33.72 -2.73
C LEU A 33 0.37 32.94 -4.01
N ASP A 34 0.09 31.63 -3.88
CA ASP A 34 -0.37 30.77 -4.96
C ASP A 34 -1.81 31.07 -5.40
N PHE A 35 -2.68 31.58 -4.52
CA PHE A 35 -4.02 32.05 -4.90
C PHE A 35 -3.98 33.26 -5.87
N LEU A 36 -2.91 34.06 -5.80
CA LEU A 36 -2.67 35.20 -6.70
C LEU A 36 -1.93 34.80 -7.98
N ARG A 37 -1.39 33.58 -8.06
CA ARG A 37 -0.72 33.09 -9.27
C ARG A 37 -1.75 32.42 -10.17
N PRO A 38 -1.74 32.68 -11.49
CA PRO A 38 -2.53 31.89 -12.41
C PRO A 38 -2.07 30.44 -12.30
N HIS A 39 -2.99 29.56 -11.91
CA HIS A 39 -2.73 28.12 -11.78
C HIS A 39 -2.24 27.58 -13.13
N LYS A 40 -0.92 27.52 -13.31
CA LYS A 40 -0.35 26.55 -14.25
C LYS A 40 -0.64 25.21 -13.61
N ALA A 41 -1.66 24.52 -14.13
CA ALA A 41 -1.78 23.10 -13.92
C ALA A 41 -0.39 22.53 -14.15
N GLU A 42 0.23 21.99 -13.11
CA GLU A 42 1.42 21.19 -13.31
C GLU A 42 0.96 20.00 -14.13
N GLU A 43 1.13 20.17 -15.44
CA GLU A 43 1.08 19.13 -16.44
C GLU A 43 2.19 18.17 -15.99
N HIS A 44 1.78 17.14 -15.25
CA HIS A 44 2.66 16.07 -14.83
C HIS A 44 3.19 15.38 -16.10
N ALA A 45 4.29 15.91 -16.60
CA ALA A 45 5.10 15.33 -17.65
C ALA A 45 5.58 13.96 -17.15
N GLY A 46 4.94 12.91 -17.66
CA GLY A 46 5.34 11.52 -17.42
C GLY A 46 4.30 10.73 -16.63
N GLY A 47 3.19 10.40 -17.29
CA GLY A 47 2.17 9.41 -16.95
C GLY A 47 2.20 8.85 -15.53
N HIS A 48 1.19 9.19 -14.74
CA HIS A 48 0.85 8.55 -13.47
C HIS A 48 0.65 7.05 -13.67
N GLN A 49 1.73 6.29 -13.71
CA GLN A 49 1.68 4.83 -13.75
C GLN A 49 1.22 4.43 -12.36
N HIS A 50 -0.03 3.94 -12.27
CA HIS A 50 -0.50 3.29 -11.05
C HIS A 50 0.57 2.31 -10.52
N ILE A 51 0.80 2.31 -9.21
CA ILE A 51 1.77 1.44 -8.54
C ILE A 51 1.07 0.14 -8.18
N ALA A 52 1.70 -0.99 -8.54
CA ALA A 52 1.23 -2.31 -8.13
C ALA A 52 1.51 -2.51 -6.63
N THR A 53 0.46 -2.71 -5.85
CA THR A 53 0.50 -2.89 -4.40
C THR A 53 -0.12 -4.22 -4.02
N LYS A 54 0.54 -4.96 -3.12
CA LYS A 54 0.06 -6.24 -2.58
C LYS A 54 0.45 -6.33 -1.10
N CYS A 55 -0.22 -7.19 -0.36
CA CYS A 55 0.25 -7.57 0.98
C CYS A 55 1.67 -8.15 0.86
N ASP A 56 2.60 -7.50 1.55
CA ASP A 56 4.02 -7.86 1.63
C ASP A 56 4.34 -8.66 2.90
N LEU A 57 3.30 -9.00 3.68
CA LEU A 57 3.40 -9.64 4.98
C LEU A 57 4.16 -8.79 6.02
N CYS A 58 4.16 -7.47 5.85
CA CYS A 58 4.81 -6.50 6.73
C CYS A 58 6.30 -6.83 6.92
N PHE A 59 7.03 -7.04 5.81
CA PHE A 59 8.41 -7.56 5.87
C PHE A 59 9.39 -6.62 6.60
N ASP A 60 9.10 -5.32 6.59
CA ASP A 60 9.95 -4.25 7.15
C ASP A 60 9.29 -3.50 8.32
N VAL A 61 8.23 -4.08 8.91
CA VAL A 61 7.52 -3.46 10.04
C VAL A 61 7.96 -4.14 11.33
N ASP A 62 8.49 -3.34 12.25
CA ASP A 62 8.78 -3.77 13.60
C ASP A 62 7.52 -4.30 14.30
N GLY A 63 7.64 -5.50 14.88
CA GLY A 63 6.51 -6.26 15.42
C GLY A 63 5.83 -7.20 14.43
N GLY A 64 6.24 -7.23 13.16
CA GLY A 64 5.76 -8.20 12.18
C GLY A 64 4.31 -7.96 11.70
N PRO A 65 3.62 -8.99 11.17
CA PRO A 65 2.35 -8.84 10.46
C PRO A 65 1.28 -8.12 11.28
N ALA A 66 0.90 -6.91 10.84
CA ALA A 66 -0.08 -6.08 11.53
C ALA A 66 -1.45 -6.76 11.63
N CYS A 67 -1.84 -7.52 10.60
CA CYS A 67 -3.12 -8.25 10.61
C CYS A 67 -3.16 -9.35 11.67
N VAL A 68 -2.03 -10.02 11.95
CA VAL A 68 -1.94 -11.06 13.00
C VAL A 68 -2.03 -10.42 14.37
N ARG A 69 -1.20 -9.39 14.64
CA ARG A 69 -1.15 -8.72 15.95
C ARG A 69 -2.47 -8.06 16.35
N ASN A 70 -3.21 -7.55 15.37
CA ASN A 70 -4.48 -6.86 15.61
C ASN A 70 -5.71 -7.75 15.43
N CYS A 71 -5.56 -9.06 15.20
CA CYS A 71 -6.70 -9.95 15.03
C CYS A 71 -7.32 -10.30 16.40
N PRO A 72 -8.53 -9.79 16.75
CA PRO A 72 -9.10 -10.01 18.09
C PRO A 72 -9.55 -11.45 18.34
N THR A 73 -9.83 -12.20 17.29
CA THR A 73 -10.28 -13.60 17.36
C THR A 73 -9.15 -14.62 17.22
N GLY A 74 -7.94 -14.18 16.85
CA GLY A 74 -6.83 -15.08 16.54
C GLY A 74 -6.96 -15.83 15.21
N ALA A 75 -7.83 -15.39 14.29
CA ALA A 75 -8.06 -16.06 13.00
C ALA A 75 -6.86 -15.99 12.02
N ALA A 76 -5.98 -14.99 12.18
CA ALA A 76 -4.80 -14.84 11.34
C ALA A 76 -3.55 -15.25 12.11
N ILE A 77 -2.82 -16.24 11.58
CA ILE A 77 -1.50 -16.66 12.09
C ILE A 77 -0.50 -16.76 10.95
N ARG A 78 0.77 -16.42 11.23
CA ARG A 78 1.87 -16.61 10.29
C ARG A 78 2.76 -17.73 10.79
N VAL A 79 2.85 -18.80 10.02
CA VAL A 79 3.69 -19.95 10.33
C VAL A 79 4.82 -20.06 9.32
N LYS A 80 5.94 -20.67 9.72
CA LYS A 80 6.98 -21.05 8.76
C LYS A 80 6.54 -22.31 8.00
N PRO A 81 7.01 -22.53 6.76
CA PRO A 81 6.62 -23.68 5.95
C PRO A 81 6.82 -25.04 6.65
N GLU A 82 7.79 -25.17 7.54
CA GLU A 82 8.10 -26.44 8.21
C GLU A 82 6.98 -26.87 9.19
N PHE A 83 6.23 -25.91 9.72
CA PHE A 83 5.11 -26.16 10.64
C PHE A 83 3.82 -26.56 9.93
N PHE A 84 3.73 -26.43 8.60
CA PHE A 84 2.51 -26.81 7.86
C PHE A 84 2.22 -28.32 7.91
N LYS A 85 3.22 -29.17 8.20
CA LYS A 85 3.04 -30.63 8.31
C LYS A 85 2.34 -31.06 9.60
N THR A 86 2.18 -30.18 10.58
CA THR A 86 1.68 -30.51 11.93
C THR A 86 0.37 -29.81 12.29
N VAL A 87 -0.19 -28.99 11.40
CA VAL A 87 -1.48 -28.33 11.64
C VAL A 87 -2.59 -29.24 11.10
N GLU A 88 -3.23 -30.00 11.99
CA GLU A 88 -4.50 -30.67 11.68
C GLU A 88 -5.59 -29.59 11.60
N PHE A 89 -6.10 -29.36 10.40
CA PHE A 89 -7.30 -28.55 10.21
C PHE A 89 -8.50 -29.38 10.68
N HIS A 90 -8.87 -29.24 11.95
CA HIS A 90 -10.14 -29.79 12.43
C HIS A 90 -11.27 -29.01 11.74
N ASN A 91 -11.95 -29.69 10.83
CA ASN A 91 -13.14 -29.21 10.15
C ASN A 91 -14.39 -29.62 10.94
#